data_AF-A0A935XI75-F1
#
_entry.id   AF-A0A935XI75-F1
#
_cell.length_a   1.000
_cell.length_b   1.000
_cell.length_c   1.000
_cell.angle_alpha   90.00
_cell.angle_beta   90.00
_cell.angle_gamma   90.00
#
_symmetry.space_group_name_H-M   'P 1'
#
loop_
_entity.id
_entity.type
_entity.pdbx_description
1 polymer ?
#
loop_
_entity_poly.entity_id
_entity_poly.type
_entity_poly.pdbx_seq_one_letter_code
_entity_poly.pdbx_strand_id
1 'polypeptide(L)'
;MRNWTRTARSVLIASGALATLAACSGDAILGGPDDTGRAALQSVSPANGVTGVSITMSMAMNFSRPMGRDMEKYIVVHEGSLTGSAVGGKWRWSSDRRTLTFTPDVPLRARTTYVIHMGGDMQGQNGRPLDHTQCASLGGRAVSEGMMSGGMGMMGAGWRGADGSYGMIFTFTTA
;
A
#
# COMPACT_ATOMS: atom_id res chain seq x y z
N MET A 1 -48.60 23.81 64.14
CA MET A 1 -49.59 24.04 63.06
C MET A 1 -49.58 22.78 62.19
N ARG A 2 -50.51 21.86 62.45
CA ARG A 2 -51.72 21.59 61.64
C ARG A 2 -51.45 20.79 60.33
N ASN A 3 -51.28 19.47 60.50
CA ASN A 3 -51.98 18.34 59.86
C ASN A 3 -52.33 18.44 58.34
N TRP A 4 -51.98 17.43 57.52
CA TRP A 4 -52.92 16.55 56.76
C TRP A 4 -52.24 15.61 55.73
N THR A 5 -52.52 14.31 55.86
CA THR A 5 -52.41 13.25 54.86
C THR A 5 -53.77 13.06 54.16
N ARG A 6 -53.84 13.03 52.82
CA ARG A 6 -54.83 12.26 51.99
C ARG A 6 -54.26 12.02 50.57
N THR A 7 -53.96 10.79 50.10
CA THR A 7 -54.82 9.85 49.29
C THR A 7 -55.40 10.51 48.02
N ALA A 8 -55.43 9.98 46.78
CA ALA A 8 -54.91 8.81 46.07
C ALA A 8 -55.33 8.95 44.58
N ARG A 9 -54.71 8.19 43.66
CA ARG A 9 -55.34 7.33 42.62
C ARG A 9 -54.56 7.29 41.30
N SER A 10 -54.09 6.07 41.06
CA SER A 10 -53.59 5.42 39.86
C SER A 10 -54.13 5.93 38.52
N VAL A 11 -53.24 6.13 37.56
CA VAL A 11 -53.50 5.86 36.14
C VAL A 11 -52.37 4.97 35.63
N LEU A 12 -52.67 3.68 35.50
CA LEU A 12 -51.91 2.73 34.71
C LEU A 12 -52.29 2.96 33.24
N ILE A 13 -51.32 3.31 32.40
CA ILE A 13 -51.38 2.99 30.98
C ILE A 13 -50.09 2.24 30.65
N ALA A 14 -50.19 0.92 30.74
CA ALA A 14 -49.30 0.03 30.02
C ALA A 14 -49.75 0.05 28.55
N SER A 15 -48.92 0.55 27.65
CA SER A 15 -49.06 0.32 26.21
C SER A 15 -47.76 0.66 25.50
N GLY A 16 -47.20 -0.36 24.85
CA GLY A 16 -46.45 -0.17 23.61
C GLY A 16 -44.96 0.09 23.76
N ALA A 17 -44.18 -0.98 23.59
CA ALA A 17 -42.78 -0.88 23.26
C ALA A 17 -42.56 0.04 22.05
N LEU A 18 -41.62 0.97 22.17
CA LEU A 18 -40.72 1.29 21.07
C LEU A 18 -39.35 1.56 21.69
N ALA A 19 -38.52 0.52 21.72
CA ALA A 19 -37.08 0.69 21.84
C ALA A 19 -36.64 1.46 20.60
N THR A 20 -36.60 2.79 20.68
CA THR A 20 -35.91 3.59 19.68
C THR A 20 -34.42 3.35 19.90
N LEU A 21 -33.91 2.27 19.30
CA LEU A 21 -32.57 2.25 18.76
C LEU A 21 -32.47 3.52 17.91
N ALA A 22 -31.91 4.57 18.49
CA ALA A 22 -31.34 5.64 17.70
C ALA A 22 -30.14 5.00 16.99
N ALA A 23 -30.45 4.29 15.89
CA ALA A 23 -29.54 4.20 14.77
C ALA A 23 -29.31 5.65 14.37
N CYS A 24 -28.24 6.25 14.88
CA CYS A 24 -27.64 7.37 14.19
C CYS A 24 -27.15 6.81 12.86
N SER A 25 -28.06 6.77 11.89
CA SER A 25 -27.78 6.69 10.47
C SER A 25 -27.11 8.01 10.08
N GLY A 26 -25.90 8.21 10.58
CA GLY A 26 -24.93 9.05 9.92
C GLY A 26 -24.18 8.10 9.01
N ASP A 27 -24.56 8.11 7.73
CA ASP A 27 -23.81 7.51 6.65
C ASP A 27 -22.32 7.53 6.96
N ALA A 28 -21.72 6.35 6.99
CA ALA A 28 -20.29 6.25 6.87
C ALA A 28 -19.93 6.87 5.52
N ILE A 29 -19.64 8.17 5.50
CA ILE A 29 -18.71 8.74 4.54
C ILE A 29 -17.40 8.03 4.90
N LEU A 30 -17.21 6.85 4.30
CA LEU A 30 -15.99 6.07 4.34
C LEU A 30 -14.90 6.80 3.54
N GLY A 31 -14.64 8.04 3.90
CA GLY A 31 -13.44 8.74 3.54
C GLY A 31 -12.42 8.52 4.65
N GLY A 32 -11.82 7.33 4.68
CA GLY A 32 -10.53 7.19 5.36
C GLY A 32 -9.50 8.15 4.74
N PRO A 33 -8.31 8.33 5.33
CA PRO A 33 -7.28 9.26 4.82
C PRO A 33 -6.87 9.09 3.34
N ASP A 34 -7.38 8.05 2.66
CA ASP A 34 -7.15 7.70 1.26
C ASP A 34 -8.38 7.93 0.33
N ASP A 35 -9.28 8.86 0.66
CA ASP A 35 -10.47 9.19 -0.15
C ASP A 35 -10.17 10.03 -1.40
N THR A 36 -8.95 9.92 -1.92
CA THR A 36 -8.53 10.55 -3.17
C THR A 36 -8.86 9.67 -4.39
N GLY A 37 -9.39 8.47 -4.13
CA GLY A 37 -9.57 7.39 -5.10
C GLY A 37 -8.24 6.79 -5.60
N ARG A 38 -7.08 7.19 -5.06
CA ARG A 38 -5.76 6.68 -5.47
C ARG A 38 -5.52 5.29 -4.91
N ALA A 39 -4.85 4.42 -5.67
CA ALA A 39 -4.31 3.19 -5.09
C ALA A 39 -3.14 3.55 -4.16
N ALA A 40 -2.92 2.78 -3.10
CA ALA A 40 -1.80 2.95 -2.19
C ALA A 40 -1.11 1.59 -1.97
N LEU A 41 0.20 1.60 -1.76
CA LEU A 41 0.94 0.40 -1.38
C LEU A 41 0.69 0.09 0.10
N GLN A 42 0.15 -1.09 0.39
CA GLN A 42 -0.18 -1.53 1.75
C GLN A 42 0.92 -2.38 2.38
N SER A 43 1.61 -3.19 1.58
CA SER A 43 2.72 -4.00 2.08
C SER A 43 3.68 -4.43 0.97
N VAL A 44 4.92 -4.68 1.37
CA VAL A 44 6.00 -5.25 0.55
C VAL A 44 6.62 -6.40 1.32
N SER A 45 6.80 -7.53 0.62
CA SER A 45 7.49 -8.71 1.12
C SER A 45 8.60 -9.11 0.14
N PRO A 46 9.84 -9.35 0.59
CA PRO A 46 10.34 -9.15 1.95
C PRO A 46 10.22 -7.68 2.41
N ALA A 47 10.00 -7.47 3.70
CA ALA A 47 9.95 -6.11 4.25
C ALA A 47 11.31 -5.41 4.09
N ASN A 48 11.28 -4.08 4.01
CA ASN A 48 12.50 -3.30 3.85
C ASN A 48 13.49 -3.51 5.00
N GLY A 49 14.77 -3.71 4.67
CA GLY A 49 15.86 -3.92 5.61
C GLY A 49 15.96 -5.34 6.18
N VAL A 50 15.09 -6.27 5.79
CA VAL A 50 15.15 -7.67 6.27
C VAL A 50 16.38 -8.37 5.71
N THR A 51 17.07 -9.12 6.58
CA THR A 51 18.20 -9.97 6.22
C THR A 51 17.84 -11.46 6.40
N GLY A 52 18.64 -12.36 5.84
CA GLY A 52 18.38 -13.80 5.96
C GLY A 52 17.21 -14.29 5.10
N VAL A 53 16.85 -13.57 4.04
CA VAL A 53 15.79 -13.96 3.12
C VAL A 53 16.24 -15.18 2.30
N SER A 54 15.35 -16.16 2.10
CA SER A 54 15.64 -17.31 1.24
C SER A 54 16.02 -16.88 -0.17
N ILE A 55 17.05 -17.51 -0.75
CA ILE A 55 17.46 -17.26 -2.14
C ILE A 55 16.40 -17.66 -3.18
N THR A 56 15.40 -18.45 -2.79
CA THR A 56 14.26 -18.85 -3.66
C THR A 56 12.97 -18.13 -3.31
N MET A 57 13.02 -17.11 -2.46
CA MET A 57 11.84 -16.35 -2.03
C MET A 57 11.19 -15.63 -3.22
N SER A 58 9.87 -15.62 -3.27
CA SER A 58 9.10 -14.71 -4.14
C SER A 58 8.85 -13.38 -3.42
N MET A 59 8.88 -12.28 -4.18
CA MET A 59 8.57 -10.96 -3.65
C MET A 59 7.11 -10.62 -3.94
N ALA A 60 6.41 -10.01 -2.99
CA ALA A 60 5.00 -9.65 -3.12
C ALA A 60 4.77 -8.19 -2.72
N MET A 61 3.99 -7.48 -3.53
CA MET A 61 3.50 -6.13 -3.27
C MET A 61 1.99 -6.16 -3.21
N ASN A 62 1.40 -5.67 -2.12
CA ASN A 62 -0.04 -5.56 -1.97
C ASN A 62 -0.50 -4.11 -2.02
N PHE A 63 -1.53 -3.85 -2.81
CA PHE A 63 -2.09 -2.53 -3.06
C PHE A 63 -3.53 -2.45 -2.53
N SER A 64 -3.93 -1.28 -2.05
CA SER A 64 -5.26 -1.04 -1.47
C SER A 64 -6.40 -1.13 -2.50
N ARG A 65 -6.08 -0.93 -3.78
CA ARG A 65 -7.04 -0.88 -4.89
C ARG A 65 -6.44 -1.56 -6.14
N PRO A 66 -7.28 -2.02 -7.08
CA PRO A 66 -6.80 -2.62 -8.32
C PRO A 66 -5.91 -1.66 -9.11
N MET A 67 -4.77 -2.16 -9.58
CA MET A 67 -3.81 -1.40 -10.37
C MET A 67 -4.18 -1.39 -11.87
N GLY A 68 -3.61 -0.44 -12.60
CA GLY A 68 -3.70 -0.36 -14.06
C GLY A 68 -3.13 -1.59 -14.78
N ARG A 69 -3.36 -1.68 -16.09
CA ARG A 69 -2.71 -2.71 -16.92
C ARG A 69 -1.23 -2.40 -17.10
N ASP A 70 -0.40 -3.44 -17.13
CA ASP A 70 1.04 -3.37 -17.43
C ASP A 70 1.80 -2.43 -16.47
N MET A 71 1.37 -2.37 -15.20
CA MET A 71 2.02 -1.53 -14.18
C MET A 71 3.30 -2.17 -13.62
N GLU A 72 3.45 -3.48 -13.76
CA GLU A 72 4.65 -4.24 -13.39
C GLU A 72 5.90 -3.79 -14.16
N LYS A 73 5.75 -3.16 -15.33
CA LYS A 73 6.88 -2.61 -16.11
C LYS A 73 7.62 -1.47 -15.41
N TYR A 74 6.97 -0.84 -14.44
CA TYR A 74 7.55 0.21 -13.62
C TYR A 74 8.25 -0.35 -12.37
N ILE A 75 8.32 -1.67 -12.20
CA ILE A 75 8.97 -2.29 -11.04
C ILE A 75 10.14 -3.15 -11.53
N VAL A 76 11.31 -2.94 -10.92
CA VAL A 76 12.53 -3.68 -11.22
C VAL A 76 13.19 -4.11 -9.91
N VAL A 77 13.67 -5.35 -9.88
CA VAL A 77 14.49 -5.83 -8.77
C VAL A 77 15.95 -5.79 -9.22
N HIS A 78 16.79 -5.04 -8.52
CA HIS A 78 18.21 -4.90 -8.81
C HIS A 78 19.06 -5.65 -7.79
N GLU A 79 20.18 -6.21 -8.25
CA GLU A 79 21.21 -6.78 -7.40
C GLU A 79 22.16 -5.69 -6.88
N GLY A 80 22.41 -5.66 -5.58
CA GLY A 80 23.38 -4.80 -4.89
C GLY A 80 22.89 -3.38 -4.66
N SER A 81 22.58 -2.65 -5.73
CA SER A 81 22.20 -1.23 -5.69
C SER A 81 21.11 -0.91 -6.73
N LEU A 82 20.55 0.30 -6.66
CA LEU A 82 19.57 0.80 -7.62
C LEU A 82 20.09 0.86 -9.07
N THR A 83 21.42 0.93 -9.26
CA THR A 83 22.07 0.91 -10.58
C THR A 83 22.65 -0.46 -10.93
N GLY A 84 22.41 -1.46 -10.09
CA GLY A 84 22.86 -2.82 -10.30
C GLY A 84 22.10 -3.55 -11.39
N SER A 85 22.57 -4.75 -11.73
CA SER A 85 21.94 -5.60 -12.74
C SER A 85 20.50 -5.96 -12.33
N ALA A 86 19.58 -5.85 -13.28
CA ALA A 86 18.20 -6.30 -13.08
C ALA A 86 18.15 -7.82 -12.94
N VAL A 87 17.42 -8.30 -11.96
CA VAL A 87 17.16 -9.73 -11.73
C VAL A 87 16.09 -10.19 -12.71
N GLY A 88 16.40 -11.25 -13.47
CA GLY A 88 15.43 -11.91 -14.34
C GLY A 88 14.38 -12.66 -13.53
N GLY A 89 13.11 -12.54 -13.93
CA GLY A 89 12.01 -13.23 -13.29
C GLY A 89 10.67 -12.91 -13.92
N LYS A 90 9.62 -13.49 -13.33
CA LYS A 90 8.25 -13.39 -13.82
C LYS A 90 7.39 -12.59 -12.85
N TRP A 91 6.67 -11.63 -13.41
CA TRP A 91 5.66 -10.85 -12.73
C TRP A 91 4.30 -11.51 -12.90
N ARG A 92 3.52 -11.61 -11.82
CA ARG A 92 2.16 -12.14 -11.83
C ARG A 92 1.25 -11.31 -10.95
N TRP A 93 0.19 -10.77 -11.56
CA TRP A 93 -0.90 -10.15 -10.84
C TRP A 93 -1.90 -11.19 -10.33
N SER A 94 -2.47 -10.94 -9.16
CA SER A 94 -3.70 -11.58 -8.70
C SER A 94 -4.88 -11.24 -9.60
N SER A 95 -5.95 -12.03 -9.53
CA SER A 95 -7.17 -11.83 -10.34
C SER A 95 -7.84 -10.47 -10.09
N ASP A 96 -7.74 -9.94 -8.87
CA ASP A 96 -8.25 -8.64 -8.47
C ASP A 96 -7.27 -7.48 -8.74
N ARG A 97 -6.07 -7.78 -9.26
CA ARG A 97 -4.97 -6.84 -9.54
C ARG A 97 -4.55 -5.98 -8.35
N ARG A 98 -4.69 -6.52 -7.14
CA ARG A 98 -4.22 -5.87 -5.91
C ARG A 98 -2.91 -6.44 -5.41
N THR A 99 -2.53 -7.63 -5.85
CA THR A 99 -1.28 -8.25 -5.43
C THR A 99 -0.42 -8.55 -6.65
N LEU A 100 0.79 -8.00 -6.64
CA LEU A 100 1.82 -8.29 -7.64
C LEU A 100 2.89 -9.17 -7.02
N THR A 101 3.15 -10.31 -7.63
CA THR A 101 4.19 -11.25 -7.20
C THR A 101 5.30 -11.31 -8.24
N PHE A 102 6.55 -11.20 -7.78
CA PHE A 102 7.76 -11.47 -8.55
C PHE A 102 8.33 -12.83 -8.16
N THR A 103 8.58 -13.68 -9.15
CA THR A 103 9.29 -14.94 -8.97
C THR A 103 10.58 -14.89 -9.77
N PRO A 104 11.76 -14.88 -9.13
CA PRO A 104 13.03 -14.96 -9.84
C PRO A 104 13.11 -16.23 -10.70
N ASP A 105 13.68 -16.14 -11.91
CA ASP A 105 13.86 -17.31 -12.79
C ASP A 105 14.98 -18.24 -12.28
N VAL A 106 15.94 -17.66 -11.57
CA VAL A 106 17.09 -18.34 -10.97
C VAL A 106 17.16 -17.96 -9.49
N PRO A 107 17.57 -18.87 -8.59
CA PRO A 107 17.82 -18.52 -7.19
C PRO A 107 18.74 -17.30 -7.08
N LEU A 108 18.39 -16.39 -6.16
CA LEU A 108 19.19 -15.21 -5.84
C LEU A 108 20.56 -15.62 -5.28
N ARG A 109 21.52 -14.72 -5.34
CA ARG A 109 22.83 -14.95 -4.74
C ARG A 109 22.70 -14.85 -3.22
N ALA A 110 23.38 -15.74 -2.51
CA ALA A 110 23.45 -15.73 -1.05
C ALA A 110 24.17 -14.45 -0.55
N ARG A 111 23.82 -14.01 0.67
CA ARG A 111 24.44 -12.84 1.35
C ARG A 111 24.53 -11.59 0.48
N THR A 112 23.57 -11.40 -0.39
CA THR A 112 23.54 -10.31 -1.38
C THR A 112 22.35 -9.42 -1.10
N THR A 113 22.59 -8.11 -1.10
CA THR A 113 21.54 -7.11 -0.96
C THR A 113 20.84 -6.95 -2.30
N TYR A 114 19.52 -6.87 -2.29
CA TYR A 114 18.68 -6.60 -3.45
C TYR A 114 17.84 -5.36 -3.20
N VAL A 115 17.50 -4.66 -4.27
CA VAL A 115 16.73 -3.41 -4.27
C VAL A 115 15.50 -3.60 -5.15
N ILE A 116 14.31 -3.61 -4.55
CA ILE A 116 13.03 -3.51 -5.25
C ILE A 116 12.80 -2.04 -5.52
N HIS A 117 12.91 -1.63 -6.78
CA HIS A 117 12.61 -0.29 -7.24
C HIS A 117 11.23 -0.25 -7.87
N MET A 118 10.39 0.65 -7.37
CA MET A 118 9.05 0.92 -7.85
C MET A 118 9.00 2.34 -8.41
N GLY A 119 8.72 2.50 -9.71
CA GLY A 119 8.65 3.79 -10.39
C GLY A 119 7.46 4.65 -9.92
N GLY A 120 7.59 5.97 -10.07
CA GLY A 120 6.56 6.93 -9.64
C GLY A 120 5.36 7.07 -10.57
N ASP A 121 5.43 6.51 -11.79
CA ASP A 121 4.35 6.61 -12.79
C ASP A 121 3.28 5.51 -12.67
N MET A 122 3.37 4.67 -11.64
CA MET A 122 2.36 3.65 -11.38
C MET A 122 1.00 4.27 -11.10
N GLN A 123 -0.05 3.66 -11.64
CA GLN A 123 -1.42 4.16 -11.54
C GLN A 123 -2.39 3.06 -11.15
N GLY A 124 -3.44 3.46 -10.43
CA GLY A 124 -4.61 2.63 -10.20
C GLY A 124 -5.40 2.38 -11.48
N GLN A 125 -6.33 1.42 -11.46
CA GLN A 125 -7.20 1.10 -12.59
C GLN A 125 -8.03 2.31 -13.09
N ASN A 126 -8.27 3.28 -12.22
CA ASN A 126 -8.96 4.52 -12.52
C ASN A 126 -8.06 5.62 -13.14
N GLY A 127 -6.80 5.31 -13.48
CA GLY A 127 -5.85 6.25 -14.08
C GLY A 127 -5.27 7.28 -13.10
N ARG A 128 -5.58 7.17 -11.80
CA ARG A 128 -4.98 8.04 -10.78
C ARG A 128 -3.59 7.54 -10.39
N PRO A 129 -2.58 8.43 -10.23
CA PRO A 129 -1.27 8.02 -9.75
C PRO A 129 -1.33 7.36 -8.37
N LEU A 130 -0.44 6.40 -8.15
CA LEU A 130 -0.25 5.72 -6.88
C LEU A 130 0.04 6.75 -5.77
N ASP A 131 -0.53 6.50 -4.60
CA ASP A 131 -0.23 7.25 -3.40
C ASP A 131 1.04 6.70 -2.74
N HIS A 132 2.09 7.52 -2.75
CA HIS A 132 3.39 7.17 -2.17
C HIS A 132 3.55 7.60 -0.70
N THR A 133 2.56 8.30 -0.12
CA THR A 133 2.63 8.80 1.27
C THR A 133 2.82 7.66 2.29
N GLN A 134 2.20 6.51 2.02
CA GLN A 134 2.28 5.31 2.86
C GLN A 134 3.55 4.48 2.61
N CYS A 135 4.29 4.73 1.53
CA CYS A 135 5.49 3.93 1.24
C CYS A 135 6.61 4.16 2.27
N ALA A 136 6.70 5.37 2.84
CA ALA A 136 7.68 5.69 3.89
C ALA A 136 7.43 4.90 5.19
N SER A 137 6.16 4.67 5.55
CA SER A 137 5.82 3.88 6.75
C SER A 137 6.16 2.39 6.59
N LEU A 138 6.25 1.90 5.34
CA LEU A 138 6.73 0.56 4.98
C LEU A 138 8.26 0.47 4.91
N GLY A 139 8.98 1.53 5.28
CA GLY A 139 10.44 1.62 5.20
C GLY A 139 10.97 1.95 3.81
N GLY A 140 10.09 2.21 2.83
CA GLY A 140 10.49 2.61 1.49
C GLY A 140 11.22 3.95 1.52
N ARG A 141 12.32 4.06 0.76
CA ARG A 141 13.04 5.33 0.60
C ARG A 141 12.71 5.93 -0.76
N ALA A 142 12.35 7.21 -0.78
CA ALA A 142 12.16 7.92 -2.03
C ALA A 142 13.49 7.98 -2.79
N VAL A 143 13.44 7.69 -4.08
CA VAL A 143 14.59 7.91 -4.95
C VAL A 143 14.62 9.40 -5.28
N SER A 144 15.71 10.08 -4.90
CA SER A 144 15.93 11.48 -5.22
C SER A 144 16.85 11.64 -6.42
N GLU A 145 16.67 12.74 -7.16
CA GLU A 145 17.44 13.13 -8.36
C GLU A 145 18.96 13.01 -8.17
N GLY A 146 19.46 13.29 -6.97
CA GLY A 146 20.88 13.17 -6.62
C GLY A 146 21.44 11.74 -6.57
N MET A 147 20.59 10.72 -6.38
CA MET A 147 21.01 9.31 -6.36
C MET A 147 21.12 8.71 -7.78
N MET A 148 20.55 9.37 -8.79
CA MET A 148 20.62 8.99 -10.22
C MET A 148 21.57 9.89 -11.06
N SER A 149 22.19 10.90 -10.44
CA SER A 149 23.14 11.83 -11.09
C SER A 149 24.45 11.16 -11.58
N GLY A 150 24.69 9.88 -11.27
CA GLY A 150 25.92 9.15 -11.61
C GLY A 150 25.97 8.53 -13.02
N GLY A 151 24.93 8.65 -13.83
CA GLY A 151 24.95 8.14 -15.21
C GLY A 151 23.57 7.76 -15.73
N MET A 152 22.76 8.75 -16.13
CA MET A 152 21.42 8.49 -16.66
C MET A 152 21.28 9.04 -18.07
N GLY A 153 21.82 8.29 -19.04
CA GLY A 153 21.60 8.51 -20.47
C GLY A 153 20.72 7.46 -21.17
N MET A 154 20.19 6.45 -20.44
CA MET A 154 19.65 5.25 -21.10
C MET A 154 18.31 4.73 -20.54
N MET A 155 17.66 5.43 -19.60
CA MET A 155 16.34 5.00 -19.09
C MET A 155 15.35 6.15 -19.21
N GLY A 156 14.43 6.02 -20.18
CA GLY A 156 13.52 7.09 -20.62
C GLY A 156 12.61 7.68 -19.54
N ALA A 157 11.85 8.72 -19.92
CA ALA A 157 11.09 9.59 -19.01
C ALA A 157 10.06 8.92 -18.06
N GLY A 158 9.78 7.62 -18.20
CA GLY A 158 8.76 6.90 -17.42
C GLY A 158 9.15 6.49 -15.99
N TRP A 159 10.29 6.97 -15.49
CA TRP A 159 10.75 6.72 -14.11
C TRP A 159 10.45 7.88 -13.16
N ARG A 160 10.09 9.05 -13.69
CA ARG A 160 9.71 10.22 -12.92
C ARG A 160 8.18 10.26 -12.84
N GLY A 161 7.67 9.96 -11.65
CA GLY A 161 6.25 10.08 -11.34
C GLY A 161 5.70 11.46 -11.63
N ALA A 162 4.38 11.53 -11.81
CA ALA A 162 3.64 12.78 -12.05
C ALA A 162 3.82 13.83 -10.94
N ASP A 163 4.23 13.43 -9.74
CA ASP A 163 4.57 14.27 -8.59
C ASP A 163 6.05 14.72 -8.56
N GLY A 164 6.85 14.28 -9.54
CA GLY A 164 8.28 14.52 -9.61
C GLY A 164 9.14 13.54 -8.80
N SER A 165 8.56 12.53 -8.16
CA SER A 165 9.30 11.48 -7.46
C SER A 165 9.92 10.49 -8.45
N TYR A 166 11.13 9.98 -8.19
CA TYR A 166 11.76 8.94 -9.03
C TYR A 166 11.32 7.51 -8.61
N GLY A 167 10.21 7.44 -7.88
CA GLY A 167 9.71 6.22 -7.28
C GLY A 167 10.26 5.93 -5.87
N MET A 168 10.04 4.70 -5.41
CA MET A 168 10.37 4.20 -4.08
C MET A 168 11.24 2.96 -4.18
N ILE A 169 12.20 2.82 -3.26
CA ILE A 169 13.02 1.61 -3.14
C ILE A 169 12.79 0.89 -1.82
N PHE A 170 12.81 -0.43 -1.87
CA PHE A 170 12.80 -1.33 -0.73
C PHE A 170 13.99 -2.28 -0.84
N THR A 171 14.78 -2.43 0.21
CA THR A 171 15.98 -3.28 0.20
C THR A 171 15.79 -4.51 1.07
N PHE A 172 16.43 -5.61 0.72
CA PHE A 172 16.51 -6.80 1.57
C PHE A 172 17.82 -7.54 1.27
N THR A 173 18.27 -8.39 2.19
CA THR A 173 19.49 -9.18 2.04
C THR A 173 19.19 -10.66 2.18
N THR A 174 19.69 -11.46 1.24
CA THR A 174 19.55 -12.92 1.27
C THR A 174 20.42 -13.56 2.35
N ALA A 175 20.05 -14.77 2.78
CA ALA A 175 20.81 -15.60 3.72
C ALA A 175 22.17 -16.06 3.15
#